data_AF-A0A816QPM7-F1
#
_entry.id   AF-A0A816QPM7-F1
#
_cell.length_a   1.000
_cell.length_b   1.000
_cell.length_c   1.000
_cell.angle_alpha   90.00
_cell.angle_beta   90.00
_cell.angle_gamma   90.00
#
_symmetry.space_group_name_H-M   'P 1'
#
loop_
_entity.id
_entity.type
_entity.pdbx_description
1 polymer ?
#
loop_
_entity_poly.entity_id
_entity_poly.type
_entity_poly.pdbx_seq_one_letter_code
_entity_poly.pdbx_strand_id
1 'polypeptide(L)'
;MILNHIVTVLPNIKEVDCFSDDAASQFKQPFHFRNLVQIANERNIHLSWHFFATSHGKGVVDGIGGTGKHLVWSAILAGGACRSAEDFIKIEKKKTKKVILIEITKNNIDNSKTKLKNIFKWQKYSRNSQNAFS
;
A
#
# COMPACT_ATOMS: atom_id res chain seq x y z
N MET A 1 8.18 2.43 2.44
CA MET A 1 7.50 1.11 2.44
C MET A 1 6.13 1.27 3.07
N ILE A 2 5.06 0.88 2.37
CA ILE A 2 3.66 1.25 2.69
C ILE A 2 3.26 0.94 4.13
N LEU A 3 3.66 -0.20 4.70
CA LEU A 3 3.31 -0.56 6.08
C LEU A 3 3.89 0.41 7.13
N ASN A 4 5.09 0.96 6.91
CA ASN A 4 5.63 2.00 7.80
C ASN A 4 4.80 3.28 7.73
N HIS A 5 4.27 3.65 6.56
CA HIS A 5 3.37 4.80 6.45
C HIS A 5 2.02 4.53 7.11
N ILE A 6 1.47 3.32 6.95
CA ILE A 6 0.24 2.91 7.63
C ILE A 6 0.41 3.02 9.14
N VAL A 7 1.50 2.50 9.70
CA VAL A 7 1.76 2.57 11.15
C VAL A 7 2.02 4.00 11.63
N THR A 8 2.63 4.87 10.82
CA THR A 8 2.77 6.30 11.22
C THR A 8 1.42 7.01 11.32
N VAL A 9 0.45 6.62 10.49
CA VAL A 9 -0.89 7.22 10.50
C VAL A 9 -1.81 6.54 11.51
N LEU A 10 -1.62 5.23 11.73
CA LEU A 10 -2.39 4.37 12.63
C LEU A 10 -1.42 3.61 13.57
N PRO A 11 -0.92 4.26 14.64
CA PRO A 11 0.14 3.70 15.49
C PRO A 11 -0.27 2.45 16.26
N ASN A 12 -1.57 2.28 16.51
CA ASN A 12 -2.12 1.17 17.29
C ASN A 12 -2.78 0.10 16.41
N ILE A 13 -2.36 -0.01 15.15
CA ILE A 13 -2.91 -1.01 14.23
C ILE A 13 -2.55 -2.42 14.71
N LYS A 14 -3.55 -3.29 14.84
CA LYS A 14 -3.38 -4.68 15.26
C LYS A 14 -3.47 -5.66 14.11
N GLU A 15 -4.20 -5.28 13.07
CA GLU A 15 -4.51 -6.14 11.93
C GLU A 15 -4.51 -5.35 10.63
N VAL A 16 -4.01 -5.99 9.58
CA VAL A 16 -3.99 -5.47 8.22
C VAL A 16 -4.51 -6.55 7.27
N ASP A 17 -5.64 -6.27 6.63
CA ASP A 17 -6.17 -7.07 5.54
C ASP A 17 -5.76 -6.47 4.20
N CYS A 18 -4.99 -7.24 3.43
CA CYS A 18 -4.63 -6.90 2.07
C CYS A 18 -5.54 -7.66 1.11
N PHE A 19 -6.13 -6.94 0.17
CA PHE A 19 -7.03 -7.51 -0.83
C PHE A 19 -6.45 -7.27 -2.22
N SER A 20 -6.46 -8.29 -3.06
CA SER A 20 -5.83 -8.19 -4.37
C SER A 20 -6.56 -9.02 -5.43
N ASP A 21 -6.66 -8.46 -6.63
CA ASP A 21 -7.27 -9.11 -7.80
C ASP A 21 -6.18 -9.65 -8.72
N ASP A 22 -6.40 -10.82 -9.31
CA ASP A 22 -5.43 -11.59 -10.09
C ASP A 22 -4.20 -12.09 -9.29
N ALA A 23 -4.32 -13.30 -8.76
CA ALA A 23 -3.27 -13.97 -7.99
C ALA A 23 -1.99 -14.22 -8.80
N ALA A 24 -2.07 -14.49 -10.12
CA ALA A 24 -0.94 -15.04 -10.87
C ALA A 24 0.18 -14.02 -11.14
N SER A 25 -0.15 -12.75 -11.39
CA SER A 25 0.84 -11.71 -11.67
C SER A 25 1.51 -11.18 -10.39
N GLN A 26 0.84 -11.26 -9.25
CA GLN A 26 1.33 -10.73 -7.97
C GLN A 26 2.39 -11.61 -7.30
N PHE A 27 2.36 -12.92 -7.51
CA PHE A 27 3.44 -13.82 -7.09
C PHE A 27 4.78 -13.50 -7.80
N LYS A 28 4.76 -12.71 -8.88
CA LYS A 28 5.98 -12.22 -9.53
C LYS A 28 6.70 -11.11 -8.75
N GLN A 29 6.13 -10.63 -7.64
CA GLN A 29 6.73 -9.61 -6.77
C GLN A 29 7.02 -10.18 -5.35
N PRO A 30 7.87 -11.21 -5.21
CA PRO A 30 8.12 -11.89 -3.93
C PRO A 30 8.71 -10.97 -2.85
N PHE A 31 9.40 -9.91 -3.27
CA PHE A 31 9.94 -8.90 -2.37
C PHE A 31 8.85 -8.13 -1.61
N HIS A 32 7.66 -7.98 -2.19
CA HIS A 32 6.57 -7.25 -1.56
C HIS A 32 6.04 -8.02 -0.35
N PHE A 33 5.73 -9.31 -0.53
CA PHE A 33 5.29 -10.20 0.54
C PHE A 33 6.32 -10.31 1.66
N ARG A 34 7.59 -10.58 1.32
CA ARG A 34 8.65 -10.72 2.32
C ARG A 34 8.81 -9.48 3.20
N ASN A 35 8.79 -8.32 2.57
CA ASN A 35 8.91 -7.06 3.27
C ASN A 35 7.73 -6.81 4.22
N LEU A 36 6.50 -7.09 3.77
CA LEU A 36 5.31 -6.92 4.59
C LEU A 36 5.29 -7.87 5.78
N VAL A 37 5.61 -9.15 5.56
CA VAL A 37 5.71 -10.16 6.62
C VAL A 37 6.79 -9.75 7.64
N GLN A 38 7.95 -9.27 7.18
CA GLN A 38 9.01 -8.83 8.08
C GLN A 38 8.54 -7.68 8.99
N ILE A 39 7.92 -6.63 8.44
CA ILE A 39 7.47 -5.49 9.25
C ILE A 39 6.28 -5.88 10.13
N ALA A 40 5.39 -6.75 9.66
CA ALA A 40 4.29 -7.27 10.47
C ALA A 40 4.82 -7.99 11.71
N ASN A 41 5.84 -8.84 11.55
CA ASN A 41 6.52 -9.53 12.64
C ASN A 41 7.22 -8.56 13.60
N GLU A 42 7.99 -7.58 13.07
CA GLU A 42 8.71 -6.58 13.88
C GLU A 42 7.76 -5.72 14.74
N ARG A 43 6.50 -5.57 14.32
CA ARG A 43 5.51 -4.71 14.97
C ARG A 43 4.36 -5.46 15.63
N ASN A 44 4.41 -6.79 15.64
CA ASN A 44 3.35 -7.66 16.18
C ASN A 44 1.96 -7.35 15.58
N ILE A 45 1.90 -7.16 14.27
CA ILE A 45 0.67 -6.89 13.51
C ILE A 45 0.23 -8.19 12.83
N HIS A 46 -1.05 -8.54 12.95
CA HIS A 46 -1.64 -9.64 12.19
C HIS A 46 -1.83 -9.21 10.73
N LEU A 47 -1.26 -9.96 9.78
CA LEU A 47 -1.36 -9.66 8.35
C LEU A 47 -2.09 -10.78 7.64
N SER A 48 -3.24 -10.43 7.06
CA SER A 48 -4.07 -11.34 6.25
C SER A 48 -4.03 -10.88 4.79
N TRP A 49 -3.99 -11.83 3.86
CA TRP A 49 -4.04 -11.53 2.43
C TRP A 49 -5.13 -12.33 1.74
N HIS A 50 -6.05 -11.61 1.10
CA HIS A 50 -7.23 -12.14 0.44
C HIS A 50 -7.10 -11.95 -1.06
N PHE A 51 -7.29 -13.04 -1.82
CA PHE A 51 -7.26 -13.02 -3.28
C PHE A 51 -8.67 -13.16 -3.83
N PHE A 52 -9.07 -12.25 -4.71
CA PHE A 52 -10.32 -12.38 -5.45
C PHE A 52 -10.14 -13.31 -6.67
N ALA A 53 -11.20 -14.03 -7.03
CA ALA A 53 -11.20 -14.84 -8.24
C ALA A 53 -11.10 -13.95 -9.48
N THR A 54 -10.22 -14.32 -10.40
CA THR A 54 -10.02 -13.61 -11.67
C THR A 54 -11.35 -13.47 -12.41
N SER A 55 -11.67 -12.26 -12.86
CA SER A 55 -12.89 -11.93 -13.62
C SER A 55 -14.21 -11.84 -12.83
N HIS A 56 -14.22 -12.05 -11.52
CA HIS A 56 -15.38 -11.70 -10.67
C HIS A 56 -15.15 -10.34 -10.00
N GLY A 57 -15.14 -9.32 -10.84
CA GLY A 57 -14.86 -7.94 -10.45
C GLY A 57 -15.90 -7.38 -9.49
N LYS A 58 -15.43 -6.47 -8.62
CA LYS A 58 -16.12 -5.75 -7.53
C LYS A 58 -15.94 -6.39 -6.16
N GLY A 59 -14.71 -6.32 -5.66
CA GLY A 59 -14.41 -6.54 -4.25
C GLY A 59 -14.76 -5.30 -3.40
N VAL A 60 -14.67 -5.43 -2.07
CA VAL A 60 -14.89 -4.32 -1.12
C VAL A 60 -14.02 -3.10 -1.44
N VAL A 61 -12.80 -3.33 -1.93
CA VAL A 61 -11.84 -2.29 -2.34
C VAL A 61 -12.38 -1.44 -3.50
N ASP A 62 -13.09 -2.04 -4.46
CA ASP A 62 -13.71 -1.33 -5.57
C ASP A 62 -14.83 -0.40 -5.09
N GLY A 63 -15.55 -0.80 -4.04
CA GLY A 63 -16.57 0.03 -3.39
C GLY A 63 -15.96 1.27 -2.72
N ILE A 64 -14.83 1.11 -2.03
CA ILE A 64 -14.12 2.24 -1.39
C ILE A 64 -13.57 3.19 -2.46
N GLY A 65 -12.85 2.66 -3.45
CA GLY A 65 -12.30 3.46 -4.54
C GLY A 65 -13.39 4.11 -5.41
N GLY A 66 -14.48 3.39 -5.66
CA GLY A 66 -15.66 3.89 -6.36
C GLY A 66 -16.35 5.01 -5.60
N THR A 67 -16.46 4.90 -4.27
CA THR A 67 -16.99 5.98 -3.42
C THR A 67 -16.13 7.23 -3.50
N GLY A 68 -14.79 7.10 -3.39
CA GLY A 68 -13.88 8.23 -3.53
C GLY A 68 -13.99 8.92 -4.89
N LYS A 69 -13.98 8.13 -5.98
CA LYS A 69 -14.19 8.63 -7.34
C LYS A 69 -15.54 9.32 -7.51
N HIS A 70 -16.61 8.73 -6.97
CA HIS A 70 -17.95 9.31 -7.04
C HIS A 70 -18.02 10.65 -6.31
N LEU A 71 -17.42 10.77 -5.12
CA LEU A 71 -17.37 12.03 -4.36
C LEU A 71 -16.66 13.15 -5.12
N VAL A 72 -15.52 12.82 -5.75
CA VAL A 72 -14.78 13.79 -6.58
C VAL A 72 -15.59 14.15 -7.83
N TRP A 73 -16.19 13.16 -8.49
CA TRP A 73 -17.04 13.38 -9.66
C TRP A 73 -18.24 14.28 -9.35
N SER A 74 -18.93 14.06 -8.24
CA SER A 74 -20.03 14.93 -7.80
C SER A 74 -19.56 16.37 -7.54
N ALA A 75 -18.33 16.57 -7.05
CA ALA A 75 -17.78 17.90 -6.85
C ALA A 75 -17.46 18.61 -8.18
N ILE A 76 -17.01 17.87 -9.19
CA ILE A 76 -16.78 18.40 -10.55
C ILE A 76 -18.12 18.80 -11.19
N LEU A 77 -19.14 17.94 -11.08
CA LEU A 77 -20.49 18.24 -11.60
C LEU A 77 -21.11 19.48 -10.96
N ALA A 78 -20.78 19.78 -9.70
CA ALA A 78 -21.21 20.99 -9.00
C ALA A 78 -20.41 22.26 -9.40
N GLY A 79 -19.58 22.20 -10.45
CA GLY A 79 -18.78 23.32 -10.95
C GLY A 79 -17.34 23.36 -10.43
N GLY A 80 -16.88 22.32 -9.71
CA GLY A 80 -15.49 22.17 -9.29
C GLY A 80 -14.57 21.72 -10.42
N ALA A 81 -13.26 21.71 -10.15
CA ALA A 81 -12.25 21.17 -11.06
C ALA A 81 -11.29 20.24 -10.32
N CYS A 82 -10.91 19.14 -10.96
CA CYS A 82 -9.90 18.20 -10.50
C CYS A 82 -8.92 17.96 -11.65
N ARG A 83 -7.72 18.53 -11.60
CA ARG A 83 -6.74 18.47 -12.70
C ARG A 83 -5.46 17.73 -12.33
N SER A 84 -5.23 17.50 -11.03
CA SER A 84 -4.09 16.73 -10.54
C SER A 84 -4.49 15.70 -9.48
N ALA A 85 -3.54 14.84 -9.11
CA ALA A 85 -3.69 13.95 -7.97
C ALA A 85 -3.85 14.72 -6.65
N GLU A 86 -3.18 15.87 -6.50
CA GLU A 86 -3.34 16.71 -5.31
C GLU A 86 -4.75 17.30 -5.21
N ASP A 87 -5.33 17.70 -6.35
CA ASP A 87 -6.73 18.16 -6.39
C ASP A 87 -7.68 17.06 -5.95
N PHE A 88 -7.49 15.84 -6.45
CA PHE A 88 -8.29 14.67 -6.08
C PHE A 88 -8.26 14.46 -4.57
N ILE A 89 -7.07 14.42 -3.98
CA ILE A 89 -6.88 14.23 -2.53
C ILE A 89 -7.52 15.37 -1.73
N LYS A 90 -7.36 16.62 -2.18
CA LYS A 90 -7.96 17.79 -1.52
C LYS A 90 -9.48 17.72 -1.53
N ILE A 91 -10.08 17.36 -2.66
CA ILE A 91 -11.53 17.27 -2.81
C ILE A 91 -12.07 16.14 -1.94
N GLU A 92 -11.44 14.96 -1.98
CA GLU A 92 -11.91 13.81 -1.21
C GLU A 92 -11.79 14.04 0.30
N LYS A 93 -10.66 14.58 0.78
CA LYS A 93 -10.47 14.93 2.21
C LYS A 93 -11.51 15.93 2.73
N LYS A 94 -11.99 16.85 1.88
CA LYS A 94 -13.07 17.77 2.25
C LYS A 94 -14.43 17.08 2.35
N LYS A 95 -14.65 16.00 1.60
CA LYS A 95 -15.95 15.32 1.48
C LYS A 95 -16.12 14.14 2.44
N THR A 96 -15.04 13.48 2.86
CA THR A 96 -15.11 12.36 3.81
C THR A 96 -13.91 12.29 4.75
N LYS A 97 -14.19 11.97 6.02
CA LYS A 97 -13.16 11.60 7.02
C LYS A 97 -13.06 10.09 7.24
N LYS A 98 -13.94 9.30 6.60
CA LYS A 98 -14.02 7.85 6.77
C LYS A 98 -12.96 7.09 5.97
N VAL A 99 -12.43 7.71 4.92
CA VAL A 99 -11.36 7.16 4.07
C VAL A 99 -10.09 7.96 4.31
N ILE A 100 -9.01 7.27 4.66
CA ILE A 100 -7.69 7.88 4.81
C ILE A 100 -6.96 7.79 3.47
N LEU A 101 -6.69 8.95 2.87
CA LEU A 101 -5.93 9.03 1.63
C LEU A 101 -4.46 9.26 1.91
N ILE A 102 -3.63 8.37 1.35
CA ILE A 102 -2.18 8.45 1.41
C ILE A 102 -1.68 8.75 -0.01
N GLU A 103 -1.02 9.89 -0.16
CA GLU A 103 -0.34 10.23 -1.41
C GLU A 103 1.02 9.54 -1.47
N ILE A 104 1.33 8.94 -2.61
CA ILE A 104 2.65 8.36 -2.88
C ILE A 104 3.29 9.14 -4.04
N THR A 105 4.15 10.09 -3.69
CA THR A 105 4.88 10.89 -4.68
C THR A 105 6.08 10.14 -5.25
N LYS A 106 6.64 10.62 -6.37
CA LYS A 106 7.89 10.09 -6.93
C LYS A 106 9.03 10.10 -5.92
N ASN A 107 9.12 11.15 -5.10
CA ASN A 107 10.12 11.24 -4.05
C ASN A 107 9.94 10.14 -2.98
N ASN A 108 8.69 9.80 -2.61
CA ASN A 108 8.42 8.69 -1.69
C ASN A 108 8.87 7.34 -2.28
N ILE A 109 8.68 7.15 -3.59
CA ILE A 109 9.10 5.95 -4.31
C ILE A 109 10.63 5.87 -4.32
N ASP A 110 11.32 6.94 -4.71
CA ASP A 110 12.77 6.93 -4.85
C ASP A 110 13.49 6.79 -3.50
N ASN A 111 13.00 7.44 -2.44
CA ASN A 111 13.47 7.22 -1.07
C ASN A 111 13.26 5.77 -0.62
N SER A 112 12.11 5.17 -0.98
CA SER A 112 11.84 3.77 -0.67
C SER A 112 12.79 2.83 -1.43
N LYS A 113 13.11 3.10 -2.70
CA LYS A 113 14.08 2.31 -3.48
C LYS A 113 15.47 2.32 -2.84
N THR A 114 15.95 3.49 -2.41
CA THR A 114 17.26 3.62 -1.75
C THR A 114 17.31 2.81 -0.45
N LYS A 115 16.26 2.93 0.38
CA LYS A 115 16.16 2.16 1.64
C LYS A 115 16.11 0.65 1.40
N LEU A 116 15.35 0.21 0.40
CA LEU A 116 15.24 -1.21 0.02
C LEU A 116 16.57 -1.77 -0.51
N LYS A 117 17.30 -1.02 -1.35
CA LYS A 117 18.63 -1.43 -1.83
C LYS A 117 19.59 -1.72 -0.68
N ASN A 118 19.57 -0.89 0.37
CA ASN A 118 20.41 -1.10 1.54
C ASN A 118 20.02 -2.35 2.34
N ILE A 119 18.72 -2.59 2.52
CA ILE A 119 18.20 -3.78 3.21
C ILE A 119 18.58 -5.06 2.44
N PHE A 120 18.38 -5.08 1.12
CA PHE A 120 18.73 -6.24 0.30
C PHE A 120 20.24 -6.47 0.19
N LYS A 121 21.05 -5.41 0.18
CA LYS A 121 22.52 -5.53 0.20
C LYS A 121 23.00 -6.12 1.53
N TRP A 122 22.44 -5.68 2.65
CA TRP A 122 22.72 -6.26 3.98
C TRP A 122 22.30 -7.73 4.06
N GLN A 123 21.09 -8.08 3.59
CA GLN A 123 20.62 -9.47 3.61
C GLN A 123 21.47 -10.41 2.74
N LYS A 124 21.99 -9.93 1.61
CA LYS A 124 22.93 -10.71 0.77
C LYS A 124 24.27 -10.92 1.50
N TYR A 125 24.74 -9.90 2.22
CA TYR A 125 25.96 -10.00 3.02
C TYR A 125 25.80 -10.99 4.19
N SER A 126 24.70 -10.92 4.94
CA SER A 126 24.43 -11.82 6.08
C SER A 126 24.26 -13.29 5.70
N ARG A 127 23.68 -13.57 4.51
CA ARG A 127 23.60 -14.94 3.97
C ARG A 127 24.96 -15.48 3.54
N ASN A 128 25.78 -14.65 2.90
CA ASN A 128 27.11 -15.05 2.48
C ASN A 128 28.05 -15.28 3.67
N SER A 129 27.89 -14.53 4.77
CA SER A 129 28.66 -14.77 5.99
C SER A 129 28.23 -16.03 6.73
N GLN A 130 26.94 -16.42 6.72
CA GLN A 130 26.48 -17.67 7.33
C GLN A 130 26.94 -18.92 6.56
N ASN A 131 27.08 -18.82 5.23
CA ASN A 131 27.59 -19.91 4.39
C ASN A 131 29.12 -19.97 4.30
N ALA A 132 29.84 -19.02 4.90
CA ALA A 132 31.31 -19.01 4.93
C ALA A 132 31.90 -19.68 6.18
N PHE A 133 31.05 -20.11 7.12
CA PHE A 133 31.41 -20.83 8.36
C PHE A 133 30.86 -22.27 8.40
N SER A 134 30.46 -22.80 7.25
CA SER A 134 30.06 -24.21 7.03
C SER A 134 31.00 -24.87 6.03
#